data_AF-J3F971-F1
#
_entry.id   AF-J3F971-F1
#
_cell.length_a   1.000
_cell.length_b   1.000
_cell.length_c   1.000
_cell.angle_alpha   90.00
_cell.angle_beta   90.00
_cell.angle_gamma   90.00
#
_symmetry.space_group_name_H-M   'P 1'
#
loop_
_entity.id
_entity.type
_entity.pdbx_description
1 polymer ?
#
loop_
_entity_poly.entity_id
_entity_poly.type
_entity_poly.pdbx_seq_one_letter_code
_entity_poly.pdbx_strand_id
1 'polypeptide(L)'
;MSTIHDQAMNYVYQQVLQRLLSFFSRAERTALQLLIQRLAVAAGGMDRIGEFKVLVIQSGTRDCCYSLALLRAAQLSIAGRAPATFQLRVATLRCNGVPASALHNLHRSFSALFLHDDPRVELLMVDHREILPFNHLAPICDDGREAGRLDLLMVGHRREWDEDLTLWDDQYLTTAEFYGQVARWSNGVDALISSDNARRQEQFLDGLDRAVRKVGIGELSRKGGGFDELFSLLDSLGGDCYRELYSQDDRVPWRPLGEFEACRRTSYIGIDDMVVGKMEERWPLLSDFLGFQADDLMLEARTGECADPLVGAFLKGLQASYTEGRTYETGVSDYLQQCLATMRRRNTPEQVCERFVSTFGNSCDLAEQRSLAASSLQKNLGLNESQLVCLLFAPFNDAGAGLERFLRTCHPGMLVAMPDLHRAMQGLHAPEQVLQWMTDVSGLPLRLICRLYAMGAVRTGEHVAQAQELPEREVTLGDRSAEG
;
A
#
# COMPACT_ATOMS: atom_id res chain seq x y z
N MET A 1 -17.89 -13.19 -33.43
CA MET A 1 -16.55 -13.83 -33.47
C MET A 1 -16.73 -15.21 -34.11
N SER A 2 -15.79 -15.67 -34.95
CA SER A 2 -15.96 -16.94 -35.68
C SER A 2 -15.68 -18.14 -34.76
N THR A 3 -16.37 -19.26 -34.96
CA THR A 3 -16.19 -20.50 -34.18
C THR A 3 -14.73 -21.01 -34.17
N ILE A 4 -13.95 -20.65 -35.19
CA ILE A 4 -12.52 -20.96 -35.31
C ILE A 4 -11.68 -20.14 -34.32
N HIS A 5 -12.03 -18.87 -34.11
CA HIS A 5 -11.35 -18.02 -33.13
C HIS A 5 -11.54 -18.56 -31.70
N ASP A 6 -12.78 -18.92 -31.33
CA ASP A 6 -13.07 -19.45 -30.00
C ASP A 6 -12.36 -20.79 -29.74
N GLN A 7 -12.27 -21.66 -30.75
CA GLN A 7 -11.50 -22.91 -30.66
C GLN A 7 -9.99 -22.67 -30.51
N ALA A 8 -9.43 -21.72 -31.26
CA ALA A 8 -8.02 -21.36 -31.16
C ALA A 8 -7.70 -20.79 -29.77
N MET A 9 -8.53 -19.90 -29.24
CA MET A 9 -8.36 -19.31 -27.91
C MET A 9 -8.44 -20.37 -26.81
N ASN A 10 -9.39 -21.31 -26.90
CA ASN A 10 -9.47 -22.44 -25.98
C ASN A 10 -8.21 -23.32 -25.97
N TYR A 11 -7.58 -23.52 -27.14
CA TYR A 11 -6.31 -24.24 -27.21
C TYR A 11 -5.17 -23.47 -26.52
N VAL A 12 -5.08 -22.15 -26.72
CA VAL A 12 -4.11 -21.29 -26.03
C VAL A 12 -4.30 -21.36 -24.51
N TYR A 13 -5.54 -21.24 -24.03
CA TYR A 13 -5.87 -21.36 -22.61
C TYR A 13 -5.45 -22.71 -22.01
N GLN A 14 -5.64 -23.81 -22.73
CA GLN A 14 -5.18 -25.14 -22.29
C GLN A 14 -3.65 -25.24 -22.24
N GLN A 15 -2.94 -24.68 -23.22
CA GLN A 15 -1.47 -24.64 -23.21
C GLN A 15 -0.92 -23.83 -22.04
N VAL A 16 -1.51 -22.67 -21.75
CA VAL A 16 -1.14 -21.83 -20.60
C VAL A 16 -1.35 -22.62 -19.30
N LEU A 17 -2.50 -23.27 -19.13
CA LEU A 17 -2.77 -24.11 -17.96
C LEU A 17 -1.76 -25.25 -17.82
N GLN A 18 -1.45 -25.97 -18.90
CA GLN A 18 -0.49 -27.07 -18.88
C GLN A 18 0.91 -26.61 -18.45
N ARG A 19 1.38 -25.49 -19.01
CA ARG A 19 2.67 -24.89 -18.63
C ARG A 19 2.66 -24.45 -17.17
N LEU A 20 1.61 -23.79 -16.72
CA LEU A 20 1.51 -23.32 -15.35
C LEU A 20 1.51 -24.50 -14.35
N LEU A 21 0.77 -25.58 -14.65
CA LEU A 21 0.77 -26.80 -13.85
C LEU A 21 2.12 -27.52 -13.83
N SER A 22 2.98 -27.36 -14.85
CA SER A 22 4.32 -27.96 -14.84
C SER A 22 5.26 -27.33 -13.82
N PHE A 23 5.02 -26.08 -13.44
CA PHE A 23 5.75 -25.41 -12.35
C PHE A 23 5.18 -25.72 -10.97
N PHE A 24 3.92 -26.15 -10.88
CA PHE A 24 3.30 -26.46 -9.59
C PHE A 24 3.78 -27.81 -9.05
N SER A 25 4.29 -27.78 -7.83
CA SER A 25 4.56 -28.93 -6.98
C SER A 25 3.28 -29.71 -6.65
N ARG A 26 3.42 -30.90 -6.06
CA ARG A 26 2.28 -31.70 -5.60
C ARG A 26 1.44 -30.97 -4.55
N ALA A 27 2.07 -30.20 -3.67
CA ALA A 27 1.37 -29.43 -2.64
C ALA A 27 0.55 -28.31 -3.28
N GLU A 28 1.12 -27.57 -4.23
CA GLU A 28 0.44 -26.48 -4.93
C GLU A 28 -0.72 -26.97 -5.81
N ARG A 29 -0.58 -28.15 -6.44
CA ARG A 29 -1.70 -28.78 -7.16
C ARG A 29 -2.84 -29.18 -6.21
N THR A 30 -2.54 -29.58 -4.99
CA THR A 30 -3.55 -29.84 -3.95
C THR A 30 -4.21 -28.53 -3.51
N ALA A 31 -3.40 -27.48 -3.24
CA ALA A 31 -3.89 -26.14 -2.93
C ALA A 31 -4.80 -25.61 -4.04
N LEU A 32 -4.45 -25.81 -5.31
CA LEU A 32 -5.30 -25.47 -6.45
C LEU A 32 -6.67 -26.16 -6.39
N GLN A 33 -6.74 -27.46 -6.07
CA GLN A 33 -8.04 -28.14 -5.96
C GLN A 33 -8.87 -27.59 -4.80
N LEU A 34 -8.23 -27.31 -3.65
CA LEU A 34 -8.90 -26.67 -2.52
C LEU A 34 -9.43 -25.28 -2.90
N LEU A 35 -8.68 -24.51 -3.71
CA LEU A 35 -9.08 -23.17 -4.13
C LEU A 35 -10.32 -23.26 -5.03
N ILE A 36 -10.32 -24.17 -5.99
CA ILE A 36 -11.47 -24.45 -6.85
C ILE A 36 -12.70 -24.81 -6.01
N GLN A 37 -12.54 -25.67 -5.00
CA GLN A 37 -13.63 -26.04 -4.10
C GLN A 37 -14.13 -24.84 -3.28
N ARG A 38 -13.24 -24.03 -2.71
CA ARG A 38 -13.58 -22.84 -1.93
C ARG A 38 -14.34 -21.81 -2.77
N LEU A 39 -13.89 -21.57 -4.00
CA LEU A 39 -14.58 -20.72 -4.98
C LEU A 39 -15.96 -21.27 -5.35
N ALA A 40 -16.07 -22.56 -5.60
CA ALA A 40 -17.36 -23.20 -5.91
C ALA A 40 -18.36 -23.06 -4.75
N VAL A 41 -17.90 -23.23 -3.51
CA VAL A 41 -18.75 -23.05 -2.32
C VAL A 41 -19.17 -21.59 -2.15
N ALA A 42 -18.24 -20.64 -2.32
CA ALA A 42 -18.53 -19.21 -2.22
C ALA A 42 -19.52 -18.73 -3.31
N ALA A 43 -19.40 -19.26 -4.54
CA ALA A 43 -20.36 -19.03 -5.61
C ALA A 43 -21.72 -19.71 -5.36
N GLY A 44 -21.82 -20.57 -4.35
CA GLY A 44 -23.02 -21.32 -4.03
C GLY A 44 -23.27 -22.51 -4.98
N GLY A 45 -22.22 -23.09 -5.54
CA GLY A 45 -22.23 -24.27 -6.41
C GLY A 45 -21.55 -24.02 -7.76
N MET A 46 -21.10 -25.09 -8.41
CA MET A 46 -20.47 -25.01 -9.75
C MET A 46 -21.44 -24.48 -10.82
N ASP A 47 -22.74 -24.68 -10.66
CA ASP A 47 -23.75 -24.20 -11.61
C ASP A 47 -23.85 -22.67 -11.64
N ARG A 48 -23.52 -22.00 -10.52
CA ARG A 48 -23.55 -20.53 -10.39
C ARG A 48 -22.20 -19.86 -10.60
N ILE A 49 -21.14 -20.64 -10.82
CA ILE A 49 -19.78 -20.10 -10.91
C ILE A 49 -19.59 -19.13 -12.07
N GLY A 50 -20.39 -19.23 -13.13
CA GLY A 50 -20.33 -18.32 -14.29
C GLY A 50 -20.78 -16.89 -13.99
N GLU A 51 -21.60 -16.68 -12.96
CA GLU A 51 -22.07 -15.36 -12.52
C GLU A 51 -21.16 -14.75 -11.45
N PHE A 52 -20.32 -15.59 -10.84
CA PHE A 52 -19.44 -15.19 -9.75
C PHE A 52 -18.29 -14.33 -10.27
N LYS A 53 -18.09 -13.16 -9.66
CA LYS A 53 -17.02 -12.22 -10.00
C LYS A 53 -16.05 -12.05 -8.84
N VAL A 54 -14.79 -12.36 -9.12
CA VAL A 54 -13.69 -12.36 -8.15
C VAL A 54 -12.78 -11.17 -8.41
N LEU A 55 -12.49 -10.40 -7.38
CA LEU A 55 -11.47 -9.34 -7.37
C LEU A 55 -10.16 -9.89 -6.82
N VAL A 56 -9.06 -9.57 -7.50
CA VAL A 56 -7.71 -9.72 -6.99
C VAL A 56 -6.95 -8.41 -7.17
N ILE A 57 -6.20 -8.05 -6.14
CA ILE A 57 -5.43 -6.82 -6.09
C ILE A 57 -3.97 -7.13 -6.40
N GLN A 58 -3.37 -6.31 -7.25
CA GLN A 58 -2.04 -6.54 -7.79
C GLN A 58 -1.15 -5.32 -7.57
N SER A 59 -0.13 -5.50 -6.73
CA SER A 59 0.89 -4.50 -6.42
C SER A 59 2.22 -4.76 -7.15
N GLY A 60 2.34 -5.89 -7.86
CA GLY A 60 3.58 -6.28 -8.54
C GLY A 60 4.61 -6.90 -7.59
N THR A 61 4.23 -7.20 -6.35
CA THR A 61 5.03 -7.99 -5.42
C THR A 61 4.99 -9.47 -5.78
N ARG A 62 5.98 -10.20 -5.29
CA ARG A 62 6.13 -11.63 -5.47
C ARG A 62 4.89 -12.42 -5.01
N ASP A 63 4.38 -12.12 -3.81
CA ASP A 63 3.21 -12.78 -3.22
C ASP A 63 1.97 -12.58 -4.12
N CYS A 64 1.73 -11.35 -4.57
CA CYS A 64 0.59 -11.03 -5.43
C CYS A 64 0.67 -11.72 -6.80
N CYS A 65 1.86 -11.76 -7.41
CA CYS A 65 2.09 -12.45 -8.69
C CYS A 65 1.82 -13.97 -8.57
N TYR A 66 2.29 -14.60 -7.48
CA TYR A 66 2.02 -16.01 -7.22
C TYR A 66 0.53 -16.29 -7.02
N SER A 67 -0.14 -15.50 -6.18
CA SER A 67 -1.58 -15.64 -5.91
C SER A 67 -2.42 -15.48 -7.19
N LEU A 68 -2.03 -14.57 -8.09
CA LEU A 68 -2.67 -14.42 -9.40
C LEU A 68 -2.47 -15.65 -10.29
N ALA A 69 -1.26 -16.22 -10.31
CA ALA A 69 -0.97 -17.42 -11.08
C ALA A 69 -1.81 -18.62 -10.60
N LEU A 70 -1.95 -18.79 -9.28
CA LEU A 70 -2.80 -19.83 -8.68
C LEU A 70 -4.28 -19.63 -9.03
N LEU A 71 -4.78 -18.40 -8.95
CA LEU A 71 -6.15 -18.06 -9.29
C LEU A 71 -6.44 -18.25 -10.79
N ARG A 72 -5.49 -17.88 -11.65
CA ARG A 72 -5.59 -18.14 -13.10
C ARG A 72 -5.62 -19.63 -13.40
N ALA A 73 -4.81 -20.43 -12.70
CA ALA A 73 -4.85 -21.89 -12.79
C ALA A 73 -6.24 -22.43 -12.47
N ALA A 74 -6.88 -21.91 -11.42
CA ALA A 74 -8.21 -22.32 -11.00
C ALA A 74 -9.25 -21.96 -12.07
N GLN A 75 -9.21 -20.73 -12.57
CA GLN A 75 -10.12 -20.25 -13.61
C GLN A 75 -10.06 -21.12 -14.88
N LEU A 76 -8.86 -21.40 -15.37
CA LEU A 76 -8.63 -22.22 -16.57
C LEU A 76 -8.97 -23.70 -16.33
N SER A 77 -8.70 -24.23 -15.13
CA SER A 77 -9.07 -25.60 -14.77
C SER A 77 -10.58 -25.81 -14.73
N ILE A 78 -11.33 -24.84 -14.21
CA ILE A 78 -12.80 -24.86 -14.22
C ILE A 78 -13.32 -24.76 -15.65
N ALA A 79 -12.79 -23.82 -16.45
CA ALA A 79 -13.20 -23.63 -17.84
C ALA A 79 -12.98 -24.89 -18.71
N GLY A 80 -11.97 -25.71 -18.40
CA GLY A 80 -11.72 -26.96 -19.10
C GLY A 80 -12.68 -28.10 -18.72
N ARG A 81 -13.46 -27.95 -17.64
CA ARG A 81 -14.31 -29.02 -17.07
C ARG A 81 -15.80 -28.65 -16.98
N ALA A 82 -16.12 -27.36 -17.06
CA ALA A 82 -17.46 -26.81 -16.88
C ALA A 82 -17.83 -25.87 -18.04
N PRO A 83 -19.12 -25.66 -18.34
CA PRO A 83 -19.56 -24.78 -19.43
C PRO A 83 -19.24 -23.30 -19.19
N ALA A 84 -19.04 -22.91 -17.93
CA ALA A 84 -18.67 -21.55 -17.54
C ALA A 84 -17.63 -21.58 -16.41
N THR A 85 -16.95 -20.44 -16.22
CA THR A 85 -16.03 -20.18 -15.11
C THR A 85 -16.27 -18.77 -14.58
N PHE A 86 -15.76 -18.47 -13.40
CA PHE A 86 -15.90 -17.16 -12.77
C PHE A 86 -15.23 -16.04 -13.58
N GLN A 87 -15.75 -14.83 -13.42
CA GLN A 87 -15.17 -13.61 -13.96
C GLN A 87 -14.06 -13.12 -13.03
N LEU A 88 -12.93 -12.71 -13.59
CA LEU A 88 -11.78 -12.26 -12.83
C LEU A 88 -11.54 -10.77 -13.06
N ARG A 89 -11.63 -9.96 -12.01
CA ARG A 89 -11.19 -8.57 -12.02
C ARG A 89 -9.82 -8.48 -11.36
N VAL A 90 -8.85 -7.97 -12.10
CA VAL A 90 -7.50 -7.70 -11.60
C VAL A 90 -7.33 -6.19 -11.55
N ALA A 91 -7.07 -5.64 -10.38
CA ALA A 91 -6.94 -4.21 -10.19
C ALA A 91 -5.60 -3.84 -9.56
N THR A 92 -5.03 -2.74 -10.03
CA THR A 92 -3.81 -2.14 -9.46
C THR A 92 -4.04 -0.68 -9.10
N LEU A 93 -3.46 -0.25 -8.00
CA LEU A 93 -3.47 1.14 -7.58
C LEU A 93 -2.19 1.83 -8.04
N ARG A 94 -2.33 2.96 -8.74
CA ARG A 94 -1.23 3.88 -9.02
C ARG A 94 -1.15 4.88 -7.89
N CYS A 95 0.00 4.96 -7.24
CA CYS A 95 0.31 5.99 -6.28
C CYS A 95 1.75 6.46 -6.44
N ASN A 96 2.05 7.63 -5.86
CA ASN A 96 3.39 8.19 -5.85
C ASN A 96 4.36 7.23 -5.14
N GLY A 97 5.56 7.08 -5.68
CA GLY A 97 6.58 6.19 -5.12
C GLY A 97 6.49 4.71 -5.53
N VAL A 98 5.47 4.27 -6.29
CA VAL A 98 5.47 2.92 -6.86
C VAL A 98 6.60 2.80 -7.90
N PRO A 99 7.56 1.88 -7.73
CA PRO A 99 8.69 1.78 -8.63
C PRO A 99 8.24 1.28 -10.01
N ALA A 100 8.91 1.77 -11.06
CA ALA A 100 8.61 1.35 -12.44
C ALA A 100 8.78 -0.18 -12.62
N SER A 101 9.70 -0.80 -11.88
CA SER A 101 9.90 -2.25 -11.87
C SER A 101 8.64 -3.03 -11.49
N ALA A 102 7.84 -2.52 -10.55
CA ALA A 102 6.57 -3.15 -10.15
C ALA A 102 5.55 -3.19 -11.30
N LEU A 103 5.40 -2.09 -12.05
CA LEU A 103 4.51 -2.07 -13.24
C LEU A 103 4.98 -3.03 -14.34
N HIS A 104 6.30 -3.12 -14.57
CA HIS A 104 6.84 -4.06 -15.54
C HIS A 104 6.62 -5.51 -15.09
N ASN A 105 6.75 -5.80 -13.79
CA ASN A 105 6.41 -7.11 -13.22
C ASN A 105 4.93 -7.46 -13.41
N LEU A 106 4.03 -6.50 -13.21
CA LEU A 106 2.60 -6.67 -13.49
C LEU A 106 2.36 -7.02 -14.97
N HIS A 107 2.92 -6.23 -15.89
CA HIS A 107 2.74 -6.47 -17.31
C HIS A 107 3.28 -7.84 -17.76
N ARG A 108 4.48 -8.22 -17.32
CA ARG A 108 5.06 -9.54 -17.62
C ARG A 108 4.19 -10.68 -17.09
N SER A 109 3.71 -10.55 -15.85
CA SER A 109 2.82 -11.54 -15.23
C SER A 109 1.50 -11.65 -15.97
N PHE A 110 0.87 -10.54 -16.33
CA PHE A 110 -0.43 -10.52 -17.03
C PHE A 110 -0.31 -11.08 -18.45
N SER A 111 0.81 -10.81 -19.12
CA SER A 111 1.13 -11.35 -20.44
C SER A 111 1.39 -12.85 -20.39
N ALA A 112 2.20 -13.32 -19.43
CA ALA A 112 2.51 -14.74 -19.25
C ALA A 112 1.26 -15.58 -18.92
N LEU A 113 0.35 -15.01 -18.13
CA LEU A 113 -0.93 -15.62 -17.75
C LEU A 113 -2.04 -15.44 -18.80
N PHE A 114 -1.73 -14.77 -19.91
CA PHE A 114 -2.62 -14.53 -21.04
C PHE A 114 -3.96 -13.92 -20.58
N LEU A 115 -3.86 -12.83 -19.81
CA LEU A 115 -5.01 -12.14 -19.21
C LEU A 115 -5.61 -11.07 -20.12
N HIS A 116 -4.80 -10.42 -20.96
CA HIS A 116 -5.24 -9.32 -21.82
C HIS A 116 -6.29 -9.73 -22.85
N ASP A 117 -6.18 -10.95 -23.38
CA ASP A 117 -7.01 -11.46 -24.47
C ASP A 117 -8.11 -12.43 -23.97
N ASP A 118 -8.39 -12.45 -22.67
CA ASP A 118 -9.46 -13.28 -22.10
C ASP A 118 -10.69 -12.43 -21.75
N PRO A 119 -11.84 -12.62 -22.43
CA PRO A 119 -13.04 -11.83 -22.20
C PRO A 119 -13.65 -12.02 -20.80
N ARG A 120 -13.20 -13.03 -20.06
CA ARG A 120 -13.62 -13.29 -18.67
C ARG A 120 -12.76 -12.55 -17.66
N VAL A 121 -11.75 -11.81 -18.12
CA VAL A 121 -10.80 -11.08 -17.29
C VAL A 121 -10.92 -9.58 -17.55
N GLU A 122 -11.05 -8.81 -16.49
CA GLU A 122 -11.06 -7.35 -16.50
C GLU A 122 -9.76 -6.86 -15.86
N LEU A 123 -8.91 -6.17 -16.63
CA LEU A 123 -7.66 -5.62 -16.14
C LEU A 123 -7.80 -4.11 -15.93
N LEU A 124 -7.74 -3.67 -14.68
CA LEU A 124 -7.96 -2.28 -14.28
C LEU A 124 -6.72 -1.69 -13.62
N MET A 125 -6.55 -0.39 -13.79
CA MET A 125 -5.67 0.45 -12.99
C MET A 125 -6.48 1.63 -12.44
N VAL A 126 -6.12 2.10 -11.26
CA VAL A 126 -6.70 3.30 -10.66
C VAL A 126 -5.63 4.36 -10.55
N ASP A 127 -5.91 5.53 -11.12
CA ASP A 127 -5.09 6.75 -10.99
C ASP A 127 -5.99 7.93 -10.67
N HIS A 128 -5.64 8.76 -9.68
CA HIS A 128 -6.38 9.96 -9.31
C HIS A 128 -7.92 9.81 -9.21
N ARG A 129 -8.37 8.80 -8.43
CA ARG A 129 -9.80 8.43 -8.26
C ARG A 129 -10.51 8.11 -9.58
N GLU A 130 -9.78 7.65 -10.59
CA GLU A 130 -10.32 7.27 -11.88
C GLU A 130 -9.97 5.82 -12.20
N ILE A 131 -10.99 5.03 -12.55
CA ILE A 131 -10.81 3.65 -12.99
C ILE A 131 -10.56 3.62 -14.49
N LEU A 132 -9.41 3.06 -14.87
CA LEU A 132 -8.92 3.00 -16.24
C LEU A 132 -8.58 1.56 -16.63
N PRO A 133 -8.62 1.21 -17.93
CA PRO A 133 -8.02 -0.03 -18.41
C PRO A 133 -6.52 -0.08 -18.06
N PHE A 134 -6.03 -1.25 -17.66
CA PHE A 134 -4.61 -1.41 -17.31
C PHE A 134 -3.68 -1.06 -18.47
N ASN A 135 -2.77 -0.11 -18.24
CA ASN A 135 -1.70 0.25 -19.17
C ASN A 135 -0.41 0.51 -18.40
N HIS A 136 0.56 -0.40 -18.50
CA HIS A 136 1.84 -0.31 -17.81
C HIS A 136 2.76 0.82 -18.31
N LEU A 137 2.51 1.35 -19.52
CA LEU A 137 3.27 2.46 -20.10
C LEU A 137 2.68 3.82 -19.75
N ALA A 138 1.46 3.85 -19.20
CA ALA A 138 0.82 5.11 -18.83
C ALA A 138 1.57 5.74 -17.64
N PRO A 139 2.08 6.98 -17.78
CA PRO A 139 2.59 7.73 -16.65
C PRO A 139 1.45 8.02 -15.67
N ILE A 140 1.78 8.25 -14.41
CA ILE A 140 0.83 8.84 -13.45
C ILE A 140 0.49 10.24 -13.98
N CYS A 141 -0.79 10.59 -14.01
CA CYS A 141 -1.22 11.92 -14.42
C CYS A 141 -0.67 13.00 -13.46
N ASP A 142 -0.40 14.19 -13.98
CA ASP A 142 0.19 15.28 -13.18
C ASP A 142 -0.73 15.69 -12.03
N ASP A 143 -2.05 15.70 -12.25
CA ASP A 143 -3.05 15.95 -11.22
C ASP A 143 -3.03 14.89 -10.11
N GLY A 144 -2.86 13.61 -10.48
CA GLY A 144 -2.71 12.51 -9.53
C GLY A 144 -1.42 12.60 -8.71
N ARG A 145 -0.33 13.01 -9.35
CA ARG A 145 0.95 13.24 -8.67
C ARG A 145 0.83 14.36 -7.63
N GLU A 146 0.27 15.50 -8.01
CA GLU A 146 0.12 16.63 -7.09
C GLU A 146 -0.92 16.32 -6.00
N ALA A 147 -2.03 15.66 -6.33
CA ALA A 147 -3.02 15.25 -5.32
C ALA A 147 -2.39 14.31 -4.28
N GLY A 148 -1.66 13.27 -4.72
CA GLY A 148 -0.97 12.37 -3.80
C GLY A 148 0.11 13.06 -2.96
N ARG A 149 0.80 14.07 -3.52
CA ARG A 149 1.78 14.89 -2.77
C ARG A 149 1.08 15.72 -1.69
N LEU A 150 -0.04 16.35 -2.02
CA LEU A 150 -0.83 17.14 -1.07
C LEU A 150 -1.47 16.26 0.00
N ASP A 151 -1.98 15.09 -0.35
CA ASP A 151 -2.55 14.11 0.59
C ASP A 151 -1.51 13.66 1.62
N LEU A 152 -0.31 13.31 1.16
CA LEU A 152 0.81 12.96 2.03
C LEU A 152 1.18 14.12 2.96
N LEU A 153 1.30 15.35 2.45
CA LEU A 153 1.63 16.52 3.26
C LEU A 153 0.53 16.83 4.29
N MET A 154 -0.74 16.79 3.88
CA MET A 154 -1.88 17.05 4.75
C MET A 154 -1.97 16.02 5.87
N VAL A 155 -1.87 14.73 5.57
CA VAL A 155 -1.87 13.65 6.57
C VAL A 155 -0.60 13.72 7.44
N GLY A 156 0.56 14.02 6.85
CA GLY A 156 1.83 14.12 7.56
C GLY A 156 1.87 15.28 8.56
N HIS A 157 1.18 16.39 8.30
CA HIS A 157 1.00 17.49 9.26
C HIS A 157 -0.01 17.16 10.38
N ARG A 158 -0.83 16.11 10.23
CA ARG A 158 -1.78 15.64 11.25
C ARG A 158 -1.11 14.65 12.19
N ARG A 159 -0.20 15.15 13.02
CA ARG A 159 0.50 14.39 14.05
C ARG A 159 0.84 15.24 15.26
N GLU A 160 1.17 14.58 16.36
CA GLU A 160 1.82 15.24 17.49
C GLU A 160 3.33 15.34 17.27
N TRP A 161 3.98 16.26 17.98
CA TRP A 161 5.41 16.54 17.77
C TRP A 161 6.32 15.40 18.25
N ASP A 162 5.88 14.61 19.23
CA ASP A 162 6.64 13.51 19.86
C ASP A 162 6.46 12.16 19.15
N GLU A 163 5.56 12.08 18.17
CA GLU A 163 5.33 10.86 17.39
C GLU A 163 6.46 10.61 16.39
N ASP A 164 6.67 9.36 15.97
CA ASP A 164 7.55 9.11 14.83
C ASP A 164 6.94 9.64 13.52
N LEU A 165 7.77 10.21 12.65
CA LEU A 165 7.32 10.65 11.33
C LEU A 165 6.90 9.44 10.48
N THR A 166 5.60 9.35 10.22
CA THR A 166 4.95 8.29 9.44
C THR A 166 4.41 8.88 8.15
N LEU A 167 5.25 8.96 7.11
CA LEU A 167 4.88 9.59 5.83
C LEU A 167 3.78 8.84 5.07
N TRP A 168 3.66 7.53 5.28
CA TRP A 168 2.85 6.65 4.43
C TRP A 168 1.46 6.36 4.99
N ASP A 169 1.01 7.12 5.99
CA ASP A 169 -0.35 6.93 6.54
C ASP A 169 -1.43 7.27 5.51
N ASP A 170 -1.14 8.15 4.55
CA ASP A 170 -2.01 8.43 3.40
C ASP A 170 -2.26 7.18 2.54
N GLN A 171 -1.29 6.25 2.47
CA GLN A 171 -1.43 5.03 1.69
C GLN A 171 -2.53 4.12 2.24
N TYR A 172 -2.79 4.11 3.56
CA TYR A 172 -3.90 3.34 4.11
C TYR A 172 -5.24 3.90 3.64
N LEU A 173 -5.39 5.23 3.64
CA LEU A 173 -6.61 5.90 3.17
C LEU A 173 -6.83 5.68 1.68
N THR A 174 -5.79 5.86 0.88
CA THR A 174 -5.84 5.63 -0.57
C THR A 174 -6.16 4.17 -0.89
N THR A 175 -5.54 3.23 -0.19
CA THR A 175 -5.81 1.79 -0.36
C THR A 175 -7.22 1.43 0.06
N ALA A 176 -7.74 2.02 1.14
CA ALA A 176 -9.11 1.82 1.60
C ALA A 176 -10.15 2.31 0.58
N GLU A 177 -9.98 3.51 0.03
CA GLU A 177 -10.87 3.98 -1.05
C GLU A 177 -10.76 3.08 -2.29
N PHE A 178 -9.54 2.72 -2.68
CA PHE A 178 -9.30 1.83 -3.81
C PHE A 178 -10.01 0.47 -3.64
N TYR A 179 -9.91 -0.16 -2.47
CA TYR A 179 -10.59 -1.43 -2.17
C TYR A 179 -12.11 -1.28 -2.29
N GLY A 180 -12.68 -0.25 -1.67
CA GLY A 180 -14.13 -0.03 -1.67
C GLY A 180 -14.68 0.26 -3.06
N GLN A 181 -14.00 1.12 -3.82
CA GLN A 181 -14.51 1.64 -5.09
C GLN A 181 -14.36 0.62 -6.22
N VAL A 182 -13.22 -0.07 -6.29
CA VAL A 182 -13.02 -1.12 -7.30
C VAL A 182 -13.93 -2.33 -7.07
N ALA A 183 -14.28 -2.62 -5.82
CA ALA A 183 -15.26 -3.67 -5.53
C ALA A 183 -16.69 -3.30 -5.97
N ARG A 184 -17.01 -2.00 -6.10
CA ARG A 184 -18.34 -1.50 -6.50
C ARG A 184 -18.43 -1.11 -7.98
N TRP A 185 -17.30 -1.02 -8.66
CA TRP A 185 -17.19 -0.66 -10.08
C TRP A 185 -17.91 -1.63 -11.02
N SER A 186 -18.63 -1.14 -12.02
CA SER A 186 -19.23 -1.87 -13.14
C SER A 186 -19.89 -3.20 -12.72
N ASN A 187 -21.06 -3.07 -12.08
CA ASN A 187 -21.81 -4.10 -11.38
C ASN A 187 -21.17 -4.62 -10.09
N GLY A 188 -19.93 -4.27 -9.78
CA GLY A 188 -19.22 -4.72 -8.58
C GLY A 188 -18.79 -6.19 -8.60
N VAL A 189 -18.27 -6.70 -7.49
CA VAL A 189 -17.71 -8.05 -7.35
C VAL A 189 -18.35 -8.80 -6.17
N ASP A 190 -18.20 -10.12 -6.14
CA ASP A 190 -18.74 -10.98 -5.08
C ASP A 190 -17.71 -11.29 -3.99
N ALA A 191 -16.44 -11.43 -4.37
CA ALA A 191 -15.37 -11.78 -3.45
C ALA A 191 -14.04 -11.10 -3.77
N LEU A 192 -13.33 -10.66 -2.75
CA LEU A 192 -11.91 -10.31 -2.80
C LEU A 192 -11.08 -11.53 -2.37
N ILE A 193 -10.07 -11.89 -3.17
CA ILE A 193 -9.09 -12.93 -2.82
C ILE A 193 -7.76 -12.27 -2.47
N SER A 194 -7.22 -12.62 -1.30
CA SER A 194 -5.86 -12.24 -0.90
C SER A 194 -5.15 -13.39 -0.18
N SER A 195 -3.83 -13.41 -0.29
CA SER A 195 -2.92 -14.27 0.47
C SER A 195 -2.41 -13.58 1.75
N ASP A 196 -3.03 -12.47 2.17
CA ASP A 196 -2.67 -11.79 3.41
C ASP A 196 -3.06 -12.64 4.61
N ASN A 197 -2.07 -12.99 5.43
CA ASN A 197 -2.30 -13.66 6.70
C ASN A 197 -2.94 -12.71 7.74
N ALA A 198 -3.49 -13.29 8.81
CA ALA A 198 -4.15 -12.54 9.88
C ALA A 198 -3.30 -11.37 10.43
N ARG A 199 -1.97 -11.54 10.54
CA ARG A 199 -1.08 -10.47 11.01
C ARG A 199 -1.03 -9.29 10.03
N ARG A 200 -0.97 -9.54 8.72
CA ARG A 200 -0.98 -8.47 7.70
C ARG A 200 -2.35 -7.79 7.64
N GLN A 201 -3.43 -8.55 7.80
CA GLN A 201 -4.78 -8.00 7.86
C GLN A 201 -4.95 -7.04 9.04
N GLU A 202 -4.58 -7.46 10.26
CA GLU A 202 -4.65 -6.60 11.44
C GLU A 202 -3.77 -5.36 11.31
N GLN A 203 -2.55 -5.50 10.78
CA GLN A 203 -1.67 -4.34 10.53
C GLN A 203 -2.27 -3.32 9.57
N PHE A 204 -2.94 -3.77 8.51
CA PHE A 204 -3.64 -2.88 7.60
C PHE A 204 -4.78 -2.16 8.30
N LEU A 205 -5.60 -2.90 9.08
CA LEU A 205 -6.73 -2.30 9.79
C LEU A 205 -6.26 -1.30 10.85
N ASP A 206 -5.20 -1.60 11.61
CA ASP A 206 -4.59 -0.71 12.62
C ASP A 206 -3.99 0.54 11.99
N GLY A 207 -3.29 0.39 10.86
CA GLY A 207 -2.81 1.51 10.07
C GLY A 207 -3.95 2.39 9.55
N LEU A 208 -5.02 1.77 9.05
CA LEU A 208 -6.21 2.46 8.57
C LEU A 208 -6.92 3.22 9.70
N ASP A 209 -7.11 2.60 10.86
CA ASP A 209 -7.73 3.26 12.02
C ASP A 209 -6.91 4.46 12.49
N ARG A 210 -5.58 4.31 12.57
CA ARG A 210 -4.67 5.44 12.85
C ARG A 210 -4.83 6.55 11.82
N ALA A 211 -4.82 6.23 10.53
CA ALA A 211 -4.94 7.23 9.46
C ALA A 211 -6.31 7.94 9.45
N VAL A 212 -7.40 7.21 9.69
CA VAL A 212 -8.78 7.74 9.80
C VAL A 212 -8.92 8.69 10.98
N ARG A 213 -8.30 8.38 12.13
CA ARG A 213 -8.21 9.29 13.28
C ARG A 213 -7.40 10.54 12.96
N LYS A 214 -6.26 10.40 12.26
CA LYS A 214 -5.42 11.55 11.85
C LYS A 214 -6.22 12.54 11.00
N VAL A 215 -6.99 12.07 10.02
CA VAL A 215 -7.79 12.96 9.17
C VAL A 215 -9.04 13.52 9.86
N GLY A 216 -9.40 13.03 11.04
CA GLY A 216 -10.50 13.57 11.85
C GLY A 216 -11.87 12.95 11.57
N ILE A 217 -11.94 11.83 10.84
CA ILE A 217 -13.20 11.10 10.61
C ILE A 217 -13.69 10.43 11.90
N GLY A 218 -12.78 10.04 12.79
CA GLY A 218 -13.08 9.40 14.07
C GLY A 218 -12.45 8.02 14.19
N GLU A 219 -13.04 7.18 15.04
CA GLU A 219 -12.58 5.81 15.27
C GLU A 219 -13.36 4.81 14.40
N LEU A 220 -12.67 3.81 13.89
CA LEU A 220 -13.31 2.72 13.17
C LEU A 220 -13.98 1.76 14.15
N SER A 221 -15.31 1.59 14.03
CA SER A 221 -16.04 0.62 14.83
C SER A 221 -15.82 -0.79 14.28
N ARG A 222 -14.80 -1.49 14.81
CA ARG A 222 -14.53 -2.90 14.50
C ARG A 222 -15.36 -3.80 15.42
N LYS A 223 -15.98 -4.85 14.86
CA LYS A 223 -16.76 -5.83 15.64
C LYS A 223 -16.07 -7.19 15.70
N GLY A 224 -15.22 -7.48 14.72
CA GLY A 224 -14.40 -8.68 14.61
C GLY A 224 -12.97 -8.39 14.16
N GLY A 225 -12.21 -9.45 13.95
CA GLY A 225 -10.84 -9.39 13.43
C GLY A 225 -10.76 -9.76 11.95
N GLY A 226 -9.74 -9.27 11.26
CA GLY A 226 -9.42 -9.62 9.89
C GLY A 226 -10.32 -8.98 8.83
N PHE A 227 -10.18 -9.47 7.59
CA PHE A 227 -10.81 -8.88 6.41
C PHE A 227 -12.27 -9.30 6.18
N ASP A 228 -12.84 -10.15 7.03
CA ASP A 228 -14.25 -10.54 6.93
C ASP A 228 -15.21 -9.34 7.08
N GLU A 229 -14.83 -8.32 7.87
CA GLU A 229 -15.60 -7.09 8.06
C GLU A 229 -15.11 -5.92 7.19
N LEU A 230 -14.07 -6.12 6.37
CA LEU A 230 -13.37 -5.06 5.63
C LEU A 230 -14.34 -4.19 4.83
N PHE A 231 -15.18 -4.78 3.97
CA PHE A 231 -16.08 -4.00 3.12
C PHE A 231 -17.19 -3.30 3.90
N SER A 232 -17.66 -3.88 5.01
CA SER A 232 -18.60 -3.20 5.90
C SER A 232 -17.97 -1.98 6.56
N LEU A 233 -16.69 -2.06 6.89
CA LEU A 233 -15.92 -0.96 7.45
C LEU A 233 -15.67 0.13 6.38
N LEU A 234 -15.29 -0.26 5.16
CA LEU A 234 -15.10 0.67 4.05
C LEU A 234 -16.40 1.40 3.67
N ASP A 235 -17.54 0.71 3.69
CA ASP A 235 -18.83 1.34 3.45
C ASP A 235 -19.16 2.40 4.51
N SER A 236 -18.78 2.18 5.78
CA SER A 236 -18.95 3.17 6.86
C SER A 236 -18.09 4.43 6.67
N LEU A 237 -16.98 4.31 5.94
CA LEU A 237 -16.13 5.44 5.57
C LEU A 237 -16.72 6.27 4.42
N GLY A 238 -17.73 5.79 3.69
CA GLY A 238 -18.47 6.60 2.71
C GLY A 238 -17.72 6.95 1.42
N GLY A 239 -16.60 6.27 1.12
CA GLY A 239 -15.91 6.35 -0.18
C GLY A 239 -15.04 7.60 -0.43
N ASP A 240 -15.06 8.58 0.48
CA ASP A 240 -14.16 9.74 0.51
C ASP A 240 -13.53 9.87 1.91
N CYS A 241 -12.35 9.29 2.05
CA CYS A 241 -11.50 9.25 3.24
C CYS A 241 -10.80 10.60 3.51
N TYR A 242 -10.76 11.51 2.53
CA TYR A 242 -10.08 12.81 2.66
C TYR A 242 -11.05 13.97 2.88
N ARG A 243 -12.35 13.69 3.01
CA ARG A 243 -13.41 14.70 3.14
C ARG A 243 -13.17 15.75 4.23
N GLU A 244 -12.56 15.36 5.35
CA GLU A 244 -12.31 16.29 6.46
C GLU A 244 -11.12 17.21 6.21
N LEU A 245 -10.16 16.77 5.39
CA LEU A 245 -8.97 17.53 5.02
C LEU A 245 -9.23 18.58 3.93
N TYR A 246 -10.23 18.37 3.08
CA TYR A 246 -10.52 19.25 1.95
C TYR A 246 -11.90 19.92 2.03
N SER A 247 -11.98 21.14 1.49
CA SER A 247 -13.24 21.83 1.25
C SER A 247 -14.07 21.07 0.21
N GLN A 248 -15.39 21.28 0.15
CA GLN A 248 -16.24 20.59 -0.83
C GLN A 248 -15.82 20.87 -2.28
N ASP A 249 -15.33 22.08 -2.55
CA ASP A 249 -14.91 22.49 -3.91
C ASP A 249 -13.57 21.87 -4.35
N ASP A 250 -12.71 21.50 -3.39
CA ASP A 250 -11.43 20.83 -3.68
C ASP A 250 -11.59 19.30 -3.81
N ARG A 251 -12.78 18.74 -3.55
CA ARG A 251 -12.99 17.28 -3.58
C ARG A 251 -13.16 16.77 -5.00
N VAL A 252 -12.37 15.76 -5.32
CA VAL A 252 -12.44 15.07 -6.60
C VAL A 252 -13.36 13.84 -6.48
N PRO A 253 -14.48 13.76 -7.22
CA PRO A 253 -15.33 12.59 -7.20
C PRO A 253 -14.67 11.42 -7.94
N TRP A 254 -15.07 10.20 -7.57
CA TRP A 254 -14.67 8.98 -8.27
C TRP A 254 -15.23 8.93 -9.68
N ARG A 255 -14.39 8.52 -10.64
CA ARG A 255 -14.70 8.51 -12.06
C ARG A 255 -14.53 7.12 -12.70
N PRO A 256 -15.30 6.83 -13.76
CA PRO A 256 -16.42 7.63 -14.28
C PRO A 256 -17.69 7.58 -13.41
N LEU A 257 -18.45 8.67 -13.41
CA LEU A 257 -19.66 8.82 -12.59
C LEU A 257 -20.76 7.84 -13.04
N GLY A 258 -21.51 7.29 -12.09
CA GLY A 258 -22.69 6.44 -12.36
C GLY A 258 -22.38 4.96 -12.58
N GLU A 259 -21.11 4.57 -12.58
CA GLU A 259 -20.65 3.19 -12.78
C GLU A 259 -20.32 2.46 -11.46
N PHE A 260 -20.62 3.10 -10.32
CA PHE A 260 -20.36 2.55 -8.99
C PHE A 260 -21.67 2.12 -8.34
N GLU A 261 -21.77 0.85 -8.01
CA GLU A 261 -22.92 0.30 -7.28
C GLU A 261 -23.10 0.99 -5.93
N ALA A 262 -24.34 1.20 -5.50
CA ALA A 262 -24.64 1.83 -4.22
C ALA A 262 -24.27 0.93 -3.02
N CYS A 263 -24.46 -0.38 -3.18
CA CYS A 263 -24.10 -1.39 -2.19
C CYS A 263 -24.04 -2.77 -2.85
N ARG A 264 -22.85 -3.39 -2.89
CA ARG A 264 -22.69 -4.81 -3.21
C ARG A 264 -21.85 -5.44 -2.10
N ARG A 265 -22.41 -6.46 -1.45
CA ARG A 265 -21.72 -7.17 -0.36
C ARG A 265 -20.59 -8.01 -0.96
N THR A 266 -19.40 -7.45 -0.94
CA THR A 266 -18.18 -8.19 -1.28
C THR A 266 -17.71 -8.97 -0.07
N SER A 267 -17.49 -10.26 -0.25
CA SER A 267 -16.92 -11.17 0.75
C SER A 267 -15.40 -11.21 0.66
N TYR A 268 -14.74 -11.63 1.73
CA TYR A 268 -13.32 -11.94 1.71
C TYR A 268 -13.10 -13.45 1.61
N ILE A 269 -12.16 -13.88 0.77
CA ILE A 269 -11.71 -15.26 0.66
C ILE A 269 -10.18 -15.26 0.83
N GLY A 270 -9.72 -15.58 2.03
CA GLY A 270 -8.31 -15.81 2.31
C GLY A 270 -7.79 -17.05 1.59
N ILE A 271 -6.56 -17.00 1.12
CA ILE A 271 -5.83 -18.16 0.56
C ILE A 271 -4.46 -18.36 1.24
N ASP A 272 -4.19 -17.66 2.34
CA ASP A 272 -2.93 -17.72 3.08
C ASP A 272 -2.66 -19.11 3.66
N ASP A 273 -3.70 -19.83 4.08
CA ASP A 273 -3.64 -21.22 4.55
C ASP A 273 -3.26 -22.23 3.45
N MET A 274 -3.47 -21.86 2.19
CA MET A 274 -3.26 -22.71 1.02
C MET A 274 -1.86 -22.57 0.43
N VAL A 275 -1.19 -21.46 0.75
CA VAL A 275 0.11 -21.05 0.24
C VAL A 275 1.19 -21.73 1.11
N VAL A 276 1.23 -23.06 1.09
CA VAL A 276 2.19 -23.88 1.85
C VAL A 276 3.54 -23.93 1.12
N GLY A 277 4.65 -23.94 1.87
CA GLY A 277 6.01 -24.11 1.32
C GLY A 277 6.88 -22.86 1.38
N LYS A 278 8.20 -23.04 1.20
CA LYS A 278 9.16 -21.94 1.19
C LYS A 278 9.03 -21.17 -0.12
N MET A 279 9.18 -19.86 -0.06
CA MET A 279 9.12 -19.02 -1.25
C MET A 279 10.23 -19.34 -2.28
N GLU A 280 11.35 -19.88 -1.84
CA GLU A 280 12.45 -20.37 -2.68
C GLU A 280 11.98 -21.41 -3.69
N GLU A 281 11.05 -22.29 -3.29
CA GLU A 281 10.50 -23.35 -4.15
C GLU A 281 9.65 -22.76 -5.29
N ARG A 282 9.12 -21.55 -5.10
CA ARG A 282 8.24 -20.85 -6.06
C ARG A 282 9.03 -19.99 -7.05
N TRP A 283 10.35 -19.84 -6.85
CA TRP A 283 11.17 -18.97 -7.67
C TRP A 283 11.11 -19.30 -9.16
N PRO A 284 11.18 -20.57 -9.63
CA PRO A 284 11.10 -20.89 -11.06
C PRO A 284 9.78 -20.45 -11.70
N LEU A 285 8.65 -20.55 -10.98
CA LEU A 285 7.37 -20.04 -11.48
C LEU A 285 7.42 -18.51 -11.64
N LEU A 286 7.99 -17.82 -10.65
CA LEU A 286 8.09 -16.37 -10.65
C LEU A 286 9.05 -15.88 -11.74
N SER A 287 10.28 -16.38 -11.79
CA SER A 287 11.30 -15.94 -12.74
C SER A 287 11.02 -16.45 -14.16
N ASP A 288 10.88 -17.76 -14.34
CA ASP A 288 10.98 -18.38 -15.66
C ASP A 288 9.64 -18.34 -16.41
N PHE A 289 8.52 -18.48 -15.68
CA PHE A 289 7.19 -18.42 -16.26
C PHE A 289 6.60 -17.02 -16.26
N LEU A 290 6.55 -16.34 -15.10
CA LEU A 290 5.95 -15.00 -14.98
C LEU A 290 6.91 -13.87 -15.41
N GLY A 291 8.21 -14.14 -15.56
CA GLY A 291 9.20 -13.12 -15.89
C GLY A 291 9.40 -12.11 -14.76
N PHE A 292 9.12 -12.47 -13.51
CA PHE A 292 9.31 -11.59 -12.36
C PHE A 292 10.79 -11.21 -12.22
N GLN A 293 11.04 -9.93 -11.99
CA GLN A 293 12.37 -9.40 -11.71
C GLN A 293 12.33 -8.77 -10.32
N ALA A 294 13.13 -9.32 -9.40
CA ALA A 294 13.35 -8.71 -8.10
C ALA A 294 14.23 -7.47 -8.25
N ASP A 295 13.89 -6.42 -7.51
CA ASP A 295 14.76 -5.27 -7.32
C ASP A 295 15.58 -5.54 -6.05
N ASP A 296 16.84 -5.90 -6.21
CA ASP A 296 17.67 -6.55 -5.18
C ASP A 296 17.86 -5.71 -3.89
N LEU A 297 17.56 -4.41 -3.91
CA LEU A 297 17.73 -3.49 -2.77
C LEU A 297 16.41 -2.95 -2.19
N MET A 298 15.28 -3.15 -2.87
CA MET A 298 13.98 -2.70 -2.38
C MET A 298 13.41 -3.74 -1.42
N LEU A 299 13.01 -3.29 -0.24
CA LEU A 299 12.31 -4.15 0.70
C LEU A 299 10.90 -4.44 0.17
N GLU A 300 10.40 -5.64 0.44
CA GLU A 300 8.97 -5.94 0.33
C GLU A 300 8.24 -5.16 1.45
N ALA A 301 8.02 -3.86 1.22
CA ALA A 301 7.29 -2.99 2.12
C ALA A 301 5.83 -3.42 2.20
N ARG A 302 5.30 -3.37 3.42
CA ARG A 302 3.85 -3.45 3.65
C ARG A 302 3.23 -2.09 3.36
N THR A 303 1.90 -2.07 3.23
CA THR A 303 1.14 -0.81 3.18
C THR A 303 1.54 0.05 4.37
N GLY A 304 1.94 1.31 4.12
CA GLY A 304 2.38 2.23 5.17
C GLY A 304 3.86 2.11 5.57
N GLU A 305 4.65 1.23 4.94
CA GLU A 305 6.09 1.10 5.18
C GLU A 305 6.91 1.73 4.03
N CYS A 306 8.10 2.24 4.35
CA CYS A 306 9.04 2.71 3.32
C CYS A 306 9.74 1.50 2.67
N ALA A 307 9.57 1.34 1.35
CA ALA A 307 10.23 0.28 0.59
C ALA A 307 11.72 0.53 0.35
N ASP A 308 12.11 1.81 0.25
CA ASP A 308 13.47 2.23 -0.04
C ASP A 308 14.25 2.47 1.28
N PRO A 309 15.22 1.60 1.62
CA PRO A 309 15.99 1.74 2.85
C PRO A 309 16.79 3.05 2.91
N LEU A 310 17.20 3.58 1.76
CA LEU A 310 17.94 4.84 1.68
C LEU A 310 17.05 6.02 2.12
N VAL A 311 15.80 6.04 1.64
CA VAL A 311 14.81 7.06 2.03
C VAL A 311 14.44 6.91 3.50
N GLY A 312 14.20 5.68 3.97
CA GLY A 312 13.90 5.42 5.39
C GLY A 312 15.02 5.88 6.32
N ALA A 313 16.27 5.57 5.97
CA ALA A 313 17.45 5.99 6.71
C ALA A 313 17.60 7.51 6.73
N PHE A 314 17.40 8.17 5.58
CA PHE A 314 17.43 9.63 5.46
C PHE A 314 16.41 10.30 6.39
N LEU A 315 15.17 9.82 6.42
CA LEU A 315 14.11 10.36 7.29
C LEU A 315 14.45 10.18 8.77
N LYS A 316 14.96 9.00 9.17
CA LYS A 316 15.40 8.75 10.55
C LYS A 316 16.62 9.58 10.94
N GLY A 317 17.53 9.85 10.01
CA GLY A 317 18.63 10.79 10.22
C GLY A 317 18.14 12.22 10.46
N LEU A 318 17.16 12.71 9.67
CA LEU A 318 16.57 14.03 9.89
C LEU A 318 15.86 14.12 11.24
N GLN A 319 15.08 13.10 11.61
CA GLN A 319 14.42 13.03 12.91
C GLN A 319 15.43 13.08 14.06
N ALA A 320 16.48 12.24 14.02
CA ALA A 320 17.54 12.24 15.02
C ALA A 320 18.18 13.64 15.19
N SER A 321 18.46 14.33 14.07
CA SER A 321 19.11 15.63 14.05
C SER A 321 18.23 16.79 14.53
N TYR A 322 16.95 16.82 14.14
CA TYR A 322 16.09 18.00 14.35
C TYR A 322 15.17 17.86 15.57
N THR A 323 14.74 16.66 15.93
CA THR A 323 13.78 16.46 17.03
C THR A 323 14.41 15.85 18.27
N GLU A 324 15.39 14.95 18.11
CA GLU A 324 15.96 14.16 19.22
C GLU A 324 17.30 14.70 19.75
N GLY A 325 17.92 15.68 19.08
CA GLY A 325 19.21 16.26 19.47
C GLY A 325 20.40 15.29 19.34
N ARG A 326 20.23 14.21 18.55
CA ARG A 326 21.29 13.27 18.19
C ARG A 326 21.91 13.68 16.85
N THR A 327 22.98 13.01 16.42
CA THR A 327 23.54 13.29 15.09
C THR A 327 22.77 12.55 14.00
N TYR A 328 22.79 13.10 12.79
CA TYR A 328 22.14 12.50 11.62
C TYR A 328 22.65 11.08 11.35
N GLU A 329 23.96 10.86 11.51
CA GLU A 329 24.65 9.60 11.25
C GLU A 329 24.20 8.50 12.23
N THR A 330 23.95 8.85 13.49
CA THR A 330 23.41 7.89 14.47
C THR A 330 22.02 7.43 14.07
N GLY A 331 21.14 8.36 13.67
CA GLY A 331 19.78 8.01 13.21
C GLY A 331 19.77 7.10 11.98
N VAL A 332 20.66 7.38 11.01
CA VAL A 332 20.86 6.54 9.81
C VAL A 332 21.33 5.13 10.19
N SER A 333 22.38 5.04 11.01
CA SER A 333 22.96 3.75 11.42
C SER A 333 21.95 2.88 12.17
N ASP A 334 21.22 3.46 13.12
CA ASP A 334 20.22 2.74 13.92
C ASP A 334 19.12 2.14 13.02
N TYR A 335 18.62 2.92 12.06
CA TYR A 335 17.59 2.46 11.14
C TYR A 335 18.07 1.33 10.23
N LEU A 336 19.27 1.44 9.67
CA LEU A 336 19.84 0.41 8.80
C LEU A 336 20.09 -0.90 9.55
N GLN A 337 20.53 -0.83 10.81
CA GLN A 337 20.67 -2.00 11.68
C GLN A 337 19.33 -2.67 11.98
N GLN A 338 18.28 -1.88 12.24
CA GLN A 338 16.92 -2.39 12.43
C GLN A 338 16.37 -3.05 11.17
N CYS A 339 16.64 -2.49 9.99
CA CYS A 339 16.28 -3.08 8.70
C CYS A 339 16.96 -4.45 8.51
N LEU A 340 18.28 -4.51 8.73
CA LEU A 340 19.04 -5.76 8.62
C LEU A 340 18.55 -6.84 9.60
N ALA A 341 18.27 -6.45 10.85
CA ALA A 341 17.69 -7.35 11.84
C ALA A 341 16.31 -7.88 11.40
N THR A 342 15.49 -7.02 10.81
CA THR A 342 14.17 -7.40 10.28
C THR A 342 14.27 -8.33 9.07
N MET A 343 15.21 -8.08 8.15
CA MET A 343 15.48 -8.96 7.01
C MET A 343 15.88 -10.37 7.48
N ARG A 344 16.80 -10.46 8.45
CA ARG A 344 17.22 -11.75 9.03
C ARG A 344 16.07 -12.49 9.72
N ARG A 345 15.23 -11.77 10.48
CA ARG A 345 14.01 -12.35 11.09
C ARG A 345 13.00 -12.86 10.07
N ARG A 346 13.00 -12.30 8.85
CA ARG A 346 12.12 -12.72 7.74
C ARG A 346 12.73 -13.84 6.87
N ASN A 347 13.86 -14.43 7.28
CA ASN A 347 14.59 -15.45 6.51
C ASN A 347 14.98 -14.99 5.10
N THR A 348 15.32 -13.71 4.94
CA THR A 348 15.86 -13.21 3.67
C THR A 348 17.21 -13.92 3.37
N PRO A 349 17.47 -14.35 2.12
CA PRO A 349 18.72 -15.02 1.76
C PRO A 349 19.96 -14.20 2.15
N GLU A 350 20.99 -14.84 2.72
CA GLU A 350 22.17 -14.13 3.26
C GLU A 350 22.91 -13.30 2.19
N GLN A 351 22.90 -13.73 0.93
CA GLN A 351 23.48 -12.97 -0.19
C GLN A 351 22.85 -11.57 -0.35
N VAL A 352 21.55 -11.45 -0.06
CA VAL A 352 20.84 -10.16 -0.09
C VAL A 352 21.20 -9.32 1.13
N CYS A 353 21.33 -9.95 2.30
CA CYS A 353 21.80 -9.28 3.53
C CYS A 353 23.25 -8.76 3.38
N GLU A 354 24.15 -9.55 2.80
CA GLU A 354 25.54 -9.16 2.53
C GLU A 354 25.62 -7.98 1.56
N ARG A 355 24.81 -7.99 0.49
CA ARG A 355 24.70 -6.85 -0.44
C ARG A 355 24.13 -5.60 0.22
N PHE A 356 23.14 -5.75 1.09
CA PHE A 356 22.61 -4.63 1.89
C PHE A 356 23.73 -4.01 2.73
N VAL A 357 24.51 -4.83 3.43
CA VAL A 357 25.66 -4.38 4.24
C VAL A 357 26.75 -3.77 3.36
N SER A 358 27.06 -4.32 2.19
CA SER A 358 28.08 -3.75 1.31
C SER A 358 27.66 -2.40 0.72
N THR A 359 26.36 -2.19 0.52
CA THR A 359 25.79 -0.95 -0.03
C THR A 359 25.70 0.15 1.03
N PHE A 360 25.23 -0.18 2.24
CA PHE A 360 24.95 0.81 3.29
C PHE A 360 25.96 0.83 4.44
N GLY A 361 26.89 -0.12 4.52
CA GLY A 361 27.83 -0.28 5.64
C GLY A 361 29.03 0.67 5.64
N ASN A 362 29.29 1.39 4.55
CA ASN A 362 30.42 2.31 4.44
C ASN A 362 30.02 3.74 4.84
N SER A 363 30.50 4.23 5.99
CA SER A 363 30.20 5.56 6.52
C SER A 363 30.80 6.73 5.73
N CYS A 364 31.82 6.48 4.88
CA CYS A 364 32.45 7.51 4.04
C CYS A 364 31.50 8.08 2.97
N ASP A 365 30.36 7.43 2.72
CA ASP A 365 29.42 7.76 1.63
C ASP A 365 28.15 8.50 2.11
N LEU A 366 28.05 8.84 3.39
CA LEU A 366 26.80 9.34 3.99
C LEU A 366 26.29 10.65 3.36
N ALA A 367 27.19 11.53 2.93
CA ALA A 367 26.82 12.79 2.27
C ALA A 367 26.24 12.54 0.85
N GLU A 368 26.83 11.61 0.11
CA GLU A 368 26.34 11.20 -1.21
C GLU A 368 25.01 10.45 -1.08
N GLN A 369 24.91 9.52 -0.13
CA GLN A 369 23.66 8.83 0.22
C GLN A 369 22.54 9.81 0.58
N ARG A 370 22.84 10.85 1.38
CA ARG A 370 21.87 11.92 1.69
C ARG A 370 21.40 12.64 0.42
N SER A 371 22.32 12.99 -0.48
CA SER A 371 22.00 13.66 -1.75
C SER A 371 21.16 12.77 -2.69
N LEU A 372 21.48 11.47 -2.77
CA LEU A 372 20.73 10.48 -3.53
C LEU A 372 19.31 10.30 -2.96
N ALA A 373 19.17 10.20 -1.63
CA ALA A 373 17.87 10.10 -0.96
C ALA A 373 17.00 11.33 -1.25
N ALA A 374 17.55 12.53 -1.08
CA ALA A 374 16.85 13.79 -1.37
C ALA A 374 16.42 13.88 -2.84
N SER A 375 17.28 13.46 -3.77
CA SER A 375 16.96 13.43 -5.20
C SER A 375 15.86 12.41 -5.52
N SER A 376 15.88 11.24 -4.88
CA SER A 376 14.84 10.21 -5.02
C SER A 376 13.49 10.71 -4.51
N LEU A 377 13.46 11.34 -3.33
CA LEU A 377 12.26 11.95 -2.74
C LEU A 377 11.67 13.06 -3.64
N GLN A 378 12.52 13.96 -4.15
CA GLN A 378 12.08 15.01 -5.06
C GLN A 378 11.51 14.44 -6.37
N LYS A 379 12.14 13.40 -6.93
CA LYS A 379 11.69 12.78 -8.18
C LYS A 379 10.40 11.98 -8.02
N ASN A 380 10.28 11.21 -6.93
CA ASN A 380 9.22 10.23 -6.77
C ASN A 380 8.00 10.80 -6.03
N LEU A 381 8.21 11.72 -5.08
CA LEU A 381 7.16 12.32 -4.24
C LEU A 381 7.02 13.83 -4.43
N GLY A 382 7.94 14.50 -5.13
CA GLY A 382 7.93 15.96 -5.26
C GLY A 382 8.31 16.68 -3.96
N LEU A 383 8.93 15.99 -3.01
CA LEU A 383 9.26 16.53 -1.69
C LEU A 383 10.74 16.89 -1.57
N ASN A 384 11.00 18.03 -0.95
CA ASN A 384 12.34 18.48 -0.61
C ASN A 384 12.61 18.35 0.89
N GLU A 385 13.88 18.53 1.29
CA GLU A 385 14.29 18.41 2.69
C GLU A 385 13.60 19.44 3.60
N SER A 386 13.39 20.68 3.16
CA SER A 386 12.71 21.70 3.98
C SER A 386 11.27 21.31 4.31
N GLN A 387 10.54 20.70 3.37
CA GLN A 387 9.18 20.21 3.58
C GLN A 387 9.15 19.02 4.53
N LEU A 388 10.12 18.10 4.42
CA LEU A 388 10.24 16.97 5.33
C LEU A 388 10.58 17.42 6.76
N VAL A 389 11.50 18.39 6.89
CA VAL A 389 11.78 19.02 8.18
C VAL A 389 10.54 19.74 8.71
N CYS A 390 9.78 20.43 7.86
CA CYS A 390 8.51 21.03 8.28
C CYS A 390 7.52 19.99 8.82
N LEU A 391 7.40 18.82 8.18
CA LEU A 391 6.57 17.71 8.65
C LEU A 391 7.03 17.14 10.01
N LEU A 392 8.34 17.12 10.29
CA LEU A 392 8.88 16.68 11.58
C LEU A 392 8.39 17.53 12.76
N PHE A 393 8.04 18.80 12.53
CA PHE A 393 7.50 19.67 13.57
C PHE A 393 5.97 19.83 13.51
N ALA A 394 5.36 19.48 12.37
CA ALA A 394 3.94 19.71 12.11
C ALA A 394 3.43 21.11 12.56
N PRO A 395 4.11 22.20 12.18
CA PRO A 395 4.00 23.50 12.86
C PRO A 395 2.66 24.22 12.67
N PHE A 396 1.86 23.79 11.69
CA PHE A 396 0.63 24.49 11.30
C PHE A 396 -0.65 23.84 11.83
N ASN A 397 -0.57 22.68 12.48
CA ASN A 397 -1.73 22.00 13.07
C ASN A 397 -2.01 22.53 14.48
N ASP A 398 -3.21 22.26 15.01
CA ASP A 398 -3.60 22.54 16.40
C ASP A 398 -3.33 24.00 16.82
N ALA A 399 -3.93 24.94 16.06
CA ALA A 399 -3.71 26.37 16.25
C ALA A 399 -2.23 26.81 16.27
N GLY A 400 -1.36 26.06 15.59
CA GLY A 400 0.05 26.37 15.45
C GLY A 400 0.90 26.01 16.67
N ALA A 401 0.48 25.03 17.47
CA ALA A 401 1.18 24.61 18.70
C ALA A 401 2.67 24.28 18.47
N GLY A 402 3.02 23.70 17.30
CA GLY A 402 4.41 23.38 16.94
C GLY A 402 5.22 24.53 16.34
N LEU A 403 4.60 25.67 16.03
CA LEU A 403 5.21 26.74 15.23
C LEU A 403 6.43 27.36 15.90
N GLU A 404 6.33 27.74 17.17
CA GLU A 404 7.42 28.44 17.86
C GLU A 404 8.69 27.58 17.89
N ARG A 405 8.54 26.29 18.19
CA ARG A 405 9.66 25.33 18.22
C ARG A 405 10.29 25.19 16.84
N PHE A 406 9.48 25.02 15.81
CA PHE A 406 9.96 24.95 14.43
C PHE A 406 10.78 26.19 14.04
N LEU A 407 10.28 27.39 14.37
CA LEU A 407 10.98 28.63 14.07
C LEU A 407 12.29 28.76 14.87
N ARG A 408 12.29 28.45 16.17
CA ARG A 408 13.51 28.51 17.00
C ARG A 408 14.60 27.57 16.52
N THR A 409 14.23 26.37 16.09
CA THR A 409 15.18 25.34 15.67
C THR A 409 15.64 25.51 14.22
N CYS A 410 14.71 25.77 13.29
CA CYS A 410 14.99 25.71 11.86
C CYS A 410 15.06 27.09 11.19
N HIS A 411 14.30 28.07 11.68
CA HIS A 411 14.18 29.39 11.02
C HIS A 411 14.18 30.57 12.02
N PRO A 412 15.28 30.81 12.77
CA PRO A 412 15.29 31.79 13.86
C PRO A 412 14.96 33.21 13.41
N GLY A 413 15.34 33.57 12.17
CA GLY A 413 15.04 34.87 11.57
C GLY A 413 13.54 35.13 11.35
N MET A 414 12.72 34.08 11.24
CA MET A 414 11.27 34.20 11.03
C MET A 414 10.48 34.31 12.34
N LEU A 415 11.13 34.19 13.51
CA LEU A 415 10.48 34.39 14.81
C LEU A 415 9.82 35.77 14.94
N VAL A 416 10.40 36.79 14.33
CA VAL A 416 9.85 38.17 14.35
C VAL A 416 8.50 38.24 13.62
N ALA A 417 8.29 37.39 12.62
CA ALA A 417 7.06 37.32 11.82
C ALA A 417 6.01 36.39 12.43
N MET A 418 6.20 35.85 13.64
CA MET A 418 5.26 34.92 14.27
C MET A 418 3.82 35.45 14.37
N PRO A 419 3.56 36.73 14.73
CA PRO A 419 2.20 37.28 14.69
C PRO A 419 1.58 37.25 13.29
N ASP A 420 2.39 37.52 12.26
CA ASP A 420 1.95 37.56 10.86
C ASP A 420 1.67 36.16 10.33
N LEU A 421 2.46 35.17 10.76
CA LEU A 421 2.23 33.75 10.48
C LEU A 421 0.90 33.27 11.06
N HIS A 422 0.58 33.60 12.32
CA HIS A 422 -0.73 33.29 12.89
C HIS A 422 -1.87 33.99 12.16
N ARG A 423 -1.71 35.26 11.79
CA ARG A 423 -2.71 35.98 10.97
C ARG A 423 -2.93 35.28 9.63
N ALA A 424 -1.86 34.93 8.93
CA ALA A 424 -1.93 34.22 7.65
C ALA A 424 -2.67 32.88 7.76
N MET A 425 -2.35 32.06 8.77
CA MET A 425 -3.01 30.77 9.02
C MET A 425 -4.49 30.91 9.43
N GLN A 426 -4.87 32.04 10.02
CA GLN A 426 -6.27 32.38 10.31
C GLN A 426 -7.03 32.88 9.07
N GLY A 427 -6.37 32.99 7.91
CA GLY A 427 -6.94 33.56 6.69
C GLY A 427 -7.02 35.08 6.69
N LEU A 428 -6.32 35.75 7.61
CA LEU A 428 -6.23 37.21 7.67
C LEU A 428 -5.10 37.73 6.78
N HIS A 429 -5.14 39.03 6.47
CA HIS A 429 -4.10 39.67 5.68
C HIS A 429 -2.74 39.64 6.40
N ALA A 430 -1.71 39.18 5.68
CA ALA A 430 -0.32 39.15 6.10
C ALA A 430 0.58 39.53 4.90
N PRO A 431 1.84 39.95 5.15
CA PRO A 431 2.75 40.33 4.08
C PRO A 431 2.98 39.17 3.09
N GLU A 432 3.04 39.47 1.79
CA GLU A 432 3.18 38.47 0.72
C GLU A 432 4.42 37.57 0.90
N GLN A 433 5.53 38.15 1.41
CA GLN A 433 6.75 37.39 1.71
C GLN A 433 6.53 36.29 2.76
N VAL A 434 5.66 36.54 3.74
CA VAL A 434 5.30 35.56 4.77
C VAL A 434 4.46 34.44 4.15
N LEU A 435 3.50 34.80 3.29
CA LEU A 435 2.64 33.84 2.60
C LEU A 435 3.47 32.91 1.69
N GLN A 436 4.37 33.49 0.90
CA GLN A 436 5.26 32.74 0.01
C GLN A 436 6.17 31.79 0.81
N TRP A 437 6.79 32.28 1.89
CA TRP A 437 7.62 31.47 2.76
C TRP A 437 6.86 30.27 3.34
N MET A 438 5.60 30.47 3.79
CA MET A 438 4.77 29.39 4.31
C MET A 438 4.51 28.31 3.26
N THR A 439 4.22 28.70 2.02
CA THR A 439 4.00 27.74 0.92
C THR A 439 5.28 27.02 0.54
N ASP A 440 6.43 27.70 0.50
CA ASP A 440 7.70 27.09 0.14
C ASP A 440 8.16 26.06 1.19
N VAL A 441 8.07 26.42 2.48
CA VAL A 441 8.56 25.57 3.57
C VAL A 441 7.66 24.36 3.82
N SER A 442 6.34 24.52 3.64
CA SER A 442 5.36 23.44 3.85
C SER A 442 5.15 22.57 2.61
N GLY A 443 5.34 23.14 1.42
CA GLY A 443 4.91 22.53 0.16
C GLY A 443 3.39 22.55 -0.04
N LEU A 444 2.64 23.19 0.85
CA LEU A 444 1.18 23.30 0.81
C LEU A 444 0.73 24.70 0.37
N PRO A 445 -0.34 24.80 -0.42
CA PRO A 445 -0.99 26.07 -0.69
C PRO A 445 -1.59 26.64 0.61
N LEU A 446 -1.59 27.97 0.74
CA LEU A 446 -2.06 28.66 1.95
C LEU A 446 -3.44 28.21 2.44
N ARG A 447 -4.38 27.94 1.52
CA ARG A 447 -5.74 27.47 1.87
C ARG A 447 -5.72 26.17 2.70
N LEU A 448 -4.79 25.26 2.39
CA LEU A 448 -4.64 23.99 3.10
C LEU A 448 -3.91 24.18 4.43
N ILE A 449 -2.98 25.12 4.51
CA ILE A 449 -2.35 25.52 5.77
C ILE A 449 -3.40 26.11 6.73
N CYS A 450 -4.28 26.99 6.24
CA CYS A 450 -5.38 27.54 7.04
C CYS A 450 -6.33 26.43 7.52
N ARG A 451 -6.59 25.43 6.66
CA ARG A 451 -7.40 24.26 7.03
C ARG A 451 -6.73 23.45 8.14
N LEU A 452 -5.43 23.17 8.04
CA LEU A 452 -4.66 22.51 9.10
C LEU A 452 -4.71 23.28 10.42
N TYR A 453 -4.55 24.60 10.37
CA TYR A 453 -4.58 25.46 11.55
C TYR A 453 -5.91 25.44 12.29
N ALA A 454 -7.01 25.34 11.56
CA ALA A 454 -8.35 25.24 12.11
C ALA A 454 -8.69 23.85 12.67
N MET A 455 -7.92 22.81 12.32
CA MET A 455 -8.11 21.47 12.86
C MET A 455 -7.47 21.35 14.25
N GLY A 456 -8.21 20.81 15.22
CA GLY A 456 -7.68 20.56 16.57
C GLY A 456 -6.75 19.35 16.62
N ALA A 457 -6.03 19.18 17.73
CA ALA A 457 -5.13 18.05 17.97
C ALA A 457 -5.69 16.68 17.53
N VAL A 458 -4.80 15.82 17.03
CA VAL A 458 -5.15 14.43 16.72
C VAL A 458 -5.49 13.73 18.02
N ARG A 459 -6.68 13.15 18.12
CA ARG A 459 -7.05 12.34 19.28
C ARG A 459 -6.48 10.95 19.10
N THR A 460 -5.20 10.78 19.41
CA THR A 460 -4.61 9.45 19.47
C THR A 460 -5.13 8.81 20.76
N GLY A 461 -6.06 7.85 20.66
CA GLY A 461 -6.44 7.03 21.81
C GLY A 461 -5.18 6.40 22.39
N GLU A 462 -5.01 6.40 23.72
CA GLU A 462 -3.86 5.84 24.42
C GLU A 462 -3.58 4.40 23.97
N HIS A 463 -2.75 4.21 22.95
CA HIS A 463 -2.19 2.90 22.63
C HIS A 463 -0.98 2.72 23.56
N VAL A 464 -1.24 2.06 24.68
CA VAL A 464 -0.22 1.53 25.58
C VAL A 464 0.80 0.78 24.73
N ALA A 465 2.03 1.28 24.75
CA ALA A 465 3.20 0.59 24.26
C ALA A 465 3.39 -0.72 25.05
N GLN A 466 2.79 -1.80 24.57
CA GLN A 466 3.21 -3.15 24.88
C GLN A 466 3.19 -3.96 23.58
N ALA A 467 4.29 -3.86 22.84
CA ALA A 467 4.76 -4.98 22.04
C ALA A 467 5.11 -6.12 23.01
N GLN A 468 4.12 -6.84 23.49
CA GLN A 468 4.34 -8.17 24.04
C GLN A 468 4.61 -9.07 22.84
N GLU A 469 5.89 -9.41 22.68
CA GLU A 469 6.31 -10.58 21.93
C GLU A 469 5.47 -11.77 22.40
N LEU A 470 4.49 -12.17 21.58
CA LEU A 470 3.80 -13.44 21.76
C LEU A 470 4.84 -14.54 21.52
N PRO A 471 5.13 -15.40 22.51
CA PRO A 471 6.08 -16.49 22.31
C PRO A 471 5.49 -17.48 21.33
N GLU A 472 6.25 -17.78 20.27
CA GLU A 472 6.02 -18.90 19.38
C GLU A 472 5.86 -20.16 20.24
N ARG A 473 4.65 -20.74 20.27
CA ARG A 473 4.43 -22.04 20.89
C ARG A 473 5.15 -23.09 20.03
N GLU A 474 6.35 -23.47 20.45
CA GLU A 474 6.95 -24.76 20.11
C GLU A 474 5.95 -25.86 20.47
N VAL A 475 5.50 -26.60 19.45
CA VAL A 475 4.81 -27.87 19.64
C VAL A 475 5.87 -28.88 20.07
N THR A 476 6.08 -29.01 21.37
CA THR A 476 6.85 -30.12 21.92
C THR A 476 6.03 -31.40 21.78
N LEU A 477 6.57 -32.33 20.98
CA LEU A 477 6.13 -33.72 20.89
C LEU A 477 6.20 -34.34 22.29
N GLY A 478 5.03 -34.44 22.94
CA GLY A 478 4.86 -35.15 24.19
C GLY A 478 4.99 -36.66 23.97
N ASP A 479 6.07 -37.20 24.49
CA ASP A 479 6.36 -38.61 24.71
C ASP A 479 5.13 -39.34 25.30
N ARG A 480 4.59 -40.32 24.57
CA ARG A 480 3.61 -41.27 25.10
C ARG A 480 4.30 -42.62 25.23
N SER A 481 4.87 -42.85 26.40
CA SER A 481 5.17 -44.18 26.90
C SER A 481 4.26 -44.52 28.09
N ALA A 482 3.53 -45.63 27.89
CA ALA A 482 3.08 -46.63 28.86
C ALA A 482 2.00 -46.25 29.91
N GLU A 483 0.87 -46.95 29.84
CA GLU A 483 0.41 -47.99 30.78
C GLU A 483 -1.13 -48.08 30.79
N GLY A 484 -1.67 -49.28 30.51
CA GLY A 484 -3.10 -49.60 30.62
C GLY A 484 -3.70 -50.26 29.38
#